data_AF-A0A0F8AZD9-F1
#
_entry.id   AF-A0A0F8AZD9-F1
#
_cell.length_a   1.000
_cell.length_b   1.000
_cell.length_c   1.000
_cell.angle_alpha   90.00
_cell.angle_beta   90.00
_cell.angle_gamma   90.00
#
_symmetry.space_group_name_H-M   'P 1'
#
loop_
_entity.id
_entity.type
_entity.pdbx_description
1 polymer ?
#
loop_
_entity_poly.entity_id
_entity_poly.type
_entity_poly.pdbx_seq_one_letter_code
_entity_poly.pdbx_strand_id
1 'polypeptide(L)'
;MSIDHSPTLKTIREYRERNGLGPRDDINLVPTSQGWPIFTGTRYHEMAYKMVPGAEIDRIIVKSQTSLDTDVSDDEASAPEMIMFSFAIPLNANEAAIDQHAAEPAAEDNLNSGLLTAKKAMRTYVTKIQETASA
;
A
#
# COMPACT_ATOMS: atom_id res chain seq x y z
N MET A 1 -8.74 -2.18 -5.28
CA MET A 1 -9.91 -2.35 -6.17
C MET A 1 -10.26 -0.99 -6.75
N SER A 2 -10.57 -0.91 -8.05
CA SER A 2 -11.07 0.35 -8.65
C SER A 2 -12.50 0.64 -8.17
N ILE A 3 -12.82 1.92 -8.03
CA ILE A 3 -14.12 2.40 -7.55
C ILE A 3 -14.92 2.96 -8.73
N ASP A 4 -15.87 2.17 -9.19
CA ASP A 4 -16.85 2.48 -10.24
C ASP A 4 -18.26 2.81 -9.68
N HIS A 5 -18.47 2.64 -8.38
CA HIS A 5 -19.77 2.87 -7.73
C HIS A 5 -20.01 4.36 -7.49
N SER A 6 -20.93 4.95 -8.25
CA SER A 6 -21.28 6.37 -8.15
C SER A 6 -21.58 6.86 -6.72
N PRO A 7 -22.37 6.14 -5.88
CA PRO A 7 -22.57 6.54 -4.49
C PRO A 7 -21.28 6.56 -3.67
N THR A 8 -20.36 5.60 -3.88
CA THR A 8 -19.08 5.58 -3.16
C THR A 8 -18.16 6.70 -3.62
N LEU A 9 -18.12 7.00 -4.92
CA LEU A 9 -17.39 8.15 -5.44
C LEU A 9 -17.90 9.48 -4.87
N LYS A 10 -19.23 9.63 -4.75
CA LYS A 10 -19.84 10.79 -4.08
C LYS A 10 -19.41 10.87 -2.61
N THR A 11 -19.48 9.77 -1.87
CA THR A 11 -19.03 9.69 -0.47
C THR A 11 -17.56 10.12 -0.31
N ILE A 12 -16.69 9.72 -1.23
CA ILE A 12 -15.27 10.09 -1.22
C ILE A 12 -15.10 11.61 -1.40
N ARG A 13 -15.79 12.20 -2.38
CA ARG A 13 -15.75 13.65 -2.63
C ARG A 13 -16.24 14.44 -1.41
N GLU A 14 -17.39 14.08 -0.87
CA GLU A 14 -17.96 14.73 0.32
C GLU A 14 -17.09 14.53 1.57
N TYR A 15 -16.39 13.40 1.67
CA TYR A 15 -15.43 13.18 2.75
C TYR A 15 -14.23 14.13 2.60
N ARG A 16 -13.65 14.25 1.40
CA ARG A 16 -12.51 15.13 1.16
C ARG A 16 -12.86 16.59 1.45
N GLU A 17 -13.99 17.07 0.92
CA GLU A 17 -14.46 18.45 1.15
C GLU A 17 -14.63 18.76 2.64
N ARG A 18 -15.25 17.86 3.41
CA ARG A 18 -15.45 18.05 4.86
C ARG A 18 -14.17 17.99 5.69
N ASN A 19 -13.13 17.34 5.19
CA ASN A 19 -11.86 17.18 5.90
C ASN A 19 -10.74 18.07 5.33
N GLY A 20 -11.06 18.99 4.40
CA GLY A 20 -10.08 19.88 3.79
C GLY A 20 -9.02 19.16 2.94
N LEU A 21 -9.35 17.97 2.44
CA LEU A 21 -8.46 17.18 1.59
C LEU A 21 -8.61 17.61 0.13
N GLY A 22 -7.48 17.74 -0.56
CA GLY A 22 -7.43 18.00 -1.99
C GLY A 22 -7.97 16.82 -2.82
N PRO A 23 -8.31 17.05 -4.10
CA PRO A 23 -8.92 16.01 -4.96
C PRO A 23 -8.09 14.74 -5.12
N ARG A 24 -6.76 14.82 -4.94
CA ARG A 24 -5.80 13.72 -5.08
C ARG A 24 -5.24 13.24 -3.74
N ASP A 25 -5.67 13.83 -2.63
CA ASP A 25 -5.16 13.44 -1.32
C ASP A 25 -5.69 12.06 -0.93
N ASP A 26 -4.79 11.26 -0.37
CA ASP A 26 -5.09 9.93 0.12
C ASP A 26 -5.99 10.02 1.36
N ILE A 27 -7.03 9.20 1.40
CA ILE A 27 -7.85 8.99 2.60
C ILE A 27 -7.31 7.75 3.29
N ASN A 28 -6.83 7.91 4.53
CA ASN A 28 -6.33 6.80 5.35
C ASN A 28 -7.18 6.68 6.60
N LEU A 29 -7.84 5.53 6.78
CA LEU A 29 -8.75 5.29 7.90
C LEU A 29 -8.35 4.02 8.64
N VAL A 30 -8.42 4.11 9.96
CA VAL A 30 -8.34 3.00 10.92
C VAL A 30 -9.66 2.90 11.69
N PRO A 31 -9.97 1.80 12.40
CA PRO A 31 -11.25 1.62 13.10
C PRO A 31 -11.68 2.76 14.02
N THR A 32 -10.71 3.47 14.61
CA THR A 32 -10.96 4.62 15.49
C THR A 32 -11.15 5.95 14.75
N SER A 33 -10.97 5.98 13.43
CA SER A 33 -11.15 7.19 12.62
C SER A 33 -12.62 7.58 12.55
N GLN A 34 -12.94 8.87 12.70
CA GLN A 34 -14.31 9.37 12.60
C GLN A 34 -14.97 9.04 11.23
N GLY A 35 -14.16 8.98 10.16
CA GLY A 35 -14.62 8.58 8.84
C GLY A 35 -14.91 7.08 8.68
N TRP A 36 -14.49 6.23 9.62
CA TRP A 36 -14.59 4.77 9.49
C TRP A 36 -16.01 4.26 9.17
N PRO A 37 -17.07 4.67 9.90
CA PRO A 37 -18.43 4.17 9.64
C PRO A 37 -18.97 4.52 8.25
N ILE A 38 -18.43 5.59 7.65
CA ILE A 38 -18.82 6.03 6.31
C ILE A 38 -18.33 5.02 5.26
N PHE A 39 -17.11 4.51 5.42
CA PHE A 39 -16.48 3.63 4.44
C PHE A 39 -16.81 2.16 4.68
N THR A 40 -17.08 1.74 5.92
CA THR A 40 -17.55 0.38 6.21
C THR A 40 -18.95 0.10 5.69
N GLY A 41 -19.77 1.15 5.50
CA GLY A 41 -21.09 1.05 4.87
C GLY A 41 -21.06 0.92 3.34
N THR A 42 -19.88 0.90 2.71
CA THR A 42 -19.76 0.81 1.25
C THR A 42 -19.74 -0.65 0.78
N ARG A 43 -20.21 -0.90 -0.45
CA ARG A 43 -20.16 -2.24 -1.06
C ARG A 43 -18.75 -2.84 -1.12
N TYR A 44 -17.72 -1.98 -1.22
CA TYR A 44 -16.33 -2.44 -1.30
C TYR A 44 -15.82 -3.02 0.01
N HIS A 45 -16.29 -2.49 1.15
CA HIS A 45 -15.99 -3.07 2.45
C HIS A 45 -16.62 -4.47 2.58
N GLU A 46 -17.88 -4.61 2.16
CA GLU A 46 -18.54 -5.92 2.13
C GLU A 46 -17.81 -6.92 1.22
N MET A 47 -17.38 -6.48 0.04
CA MET A 47 -16.58 -7.30 -0.88
C MET A 47 -15.26 -7.73 -0.23
N ALA A 48 -14.52 -6.80 0.39
CA ALA A 48 -13.27 -7.11 1.06
C ALA A 48 -13.45 -8.13 2.20
N TYR A 49 -14.51 -7.98 2.99
CA TYR A 49 -14.85 -8.93 4.06
C TYR A 49 -15.15 -10.34 3.51
N LYS A 50 -15.83 -10.44 2.36
CA LYS A 50 -16.09 -11.72 1.70
C LYS A 50 -14.84 -12.36 1.08
N MET A 51 -13.84 -11.56 0.70
CA MET A 51 -12.59 -12.05 0.12
C MET A 51 -11.69 -12.73 1.15
N VAL A 52 -11.73 -12.29 2.42
CA VAL A 52 -10.93 -12.89 3.50
C VAL A 52 -11.85 -13.19 4.70
N PRO A 53 -12.65 -14.28 4.62
CA PRO A 53 -13.58 -14.63 5.68
C PRO A 53 -12.87 -14.87 7.02
N GLY A 54 -13.39 -14.27 8.10
CA GLY A 54 -12.85 -14.42 9.45
C GLY A 54 -11.68 -13.50 9.78
N ALA A 55 -11.21 -12.69 8.82
CA ALA A 55 -10.24 -11.63 9.10
C ALA A 55 -10.94 -10.30 9.39
N GLU A 56 -10.39 -9.53 10.32
CA GLU A 56 -10.84 -8.17 10.62
C GLU A 56 -10.11 -7.17 9.72
N ILE A 57 -10.82 -6.21 9.15
CA ILE A 57 -10.22 -5.12 8.38
C ILE A 57 -9.68 -4.07 9.36
N ASP A 58 -8.38 -3.78 9.30
CA ASP A 58 -7.69 -2.85 10.21
C ASP A 58 -7.39 -1.48 9.56
N ARG A 59 -7.48 -1.40 8.23
CA ARG A 59 -7.25 -0.16 7.49
C ARG A 59 -8.02 -0.11 6.20
N ILE A 60 -8.50 1.09 5.87
CA ILE A 60 -9.07 1.44 4.56
C ILE A 60 -8.23 2.59 4.00
N ILE A 61 -7.77 2.42 2.76
CA ILE A 61 -7.01 3.45 2.05
C ILE A 61 -7.72 3.76 0.74
N VAL A 62 -8.03 5.03 0.49
CA VAL A 62 -8.53 5.49 -0.82
C VAL A 62 -7.47 6.37 -1.46
N LYS A 63 -7.10 6.05 -2.69
CA LYS A 63 -6.11 6.79 -3.48
C LYS A 63 -6.68 7.17 -4.83
N SER A 64 -6.40 8.39 -5.26
CA SER A 64 -6.63 8.78 -6.65
C SER A 64 -5.49 8.23 -7.51
N GLN A 65 -5.80 7.53 -8.60
CA GLN A 65 -4.80 7.12 -9.58
C GLN A 65 -4.38 8.33 -10.40
N THR A 66 -3.09 8.69 -10.34
CA THR A 66 -2.52 9.59 -11.35
C THR A 66 -2.42 8.86 -12.68
N SER A 67 -2.81 9.53 -13.76
CA SER A 67 -2.87 9.08 -15.16
C SER A 67 -1.53 8.72 -15.81
N LEU A 68 -0.54 8.27 -15.04
CA LEU A 68 0.77 7.87 -15.58
C LEU A 68 0.74 6.57 -16.41
N ASP A 69 -0.43 5.93 -16.54
CA ASP A 69 -0.64 4.74 -17.39
C ASP A 69 -1.56 4.97 -18.61
N THR A 70 -2.09 6.18 -18.84
CA THR A 70 -2.84 6.47 -20.08
C THR A 70 -2.63 7.91 -20.51
N ASP A 71 -1.91 8.05 -21.61
CA ASP A 71 -1.66 9.26 -22.38
C ASP A 71 -2.95 9.73 -23.07
N VAL A 72 -3.92 10.24 -22.30
CA VAL A 72 -5.16 10.80 -22.85
C VAL A 72 -5.48 12.15 -22.19
N SER A 73 -5.42 13.15 -23.08
CA SER A 73 -5.82 14.56 -23.02
C SER A 73 -6.78 15.03 -21.91
N ASP A 74 -6.38 16.13 -21.26
CA ASP A 74 -7.05 17.44 -21.14
C ASP A 74 -8.59 17.54 -21.06
N ASP A 75 -9.26 16.55 -20.47
CA ASP A 75 -10.58 16.75 -19.89
C ASP A 75 -10.53 16.48 -18.38
N GLU A 76 -11.35 17.21 -17.64
CA GLU A 76 -11.67 17.13 -16.20
C GLU A 76 -12.21 15.74 -15.75
N ALA A 77 -11.77 14.65 -16.39
CA ALA A 77 -12.05 13.30 -15.98
C ALA A 77 -11.51 13.10 -14.56
N SER A 78 -12.45 12.93 -13.62
CA SER A 78 -12.15 12.52 -12.24
C SER A 78 -11.17 11.36 -12.29
N ALA A 79 -9.97 11.56 -11.74
CA ALA A 79 -8.96 10.52 -11.63
C ALA A 79 -9.61 9.24 -11.07
N PRO A 80 -9.36 8.06 -11.67
CA PRO A 80 -9.96 6.83 -11.18
C PRO A 80 -9.53 6.60 -9.73
N GLU A 81 -10.50 6.33 -8.85
CA GLU A 81 -10.22 6.10 -7.43
C GLU A 81 -9.99 4.61 -7.17
N MET A 82 -9.02 4.29 -6.33
CA MET A 82 -8.80 2.95 -5.81
C MET A 82 -9.06 2.89 -4.31
N ILE A 83 -9.71 1.82 -3.88
CA ILE A 83 -9.83 1.45 -2.47
C ILE A 83 -9.00 0.19 -2.17
N MET A 84 -8.23 0.26 -1.09
CA MET A 84 -7.39 -0.82 -0.58
C MET A 84 -7.80 -1.12 0.86
N PHE A 85 -7.73 -2.39 1.22
CA PHE A 85 -8.04 -2.88 2.56
C PHE A 85 -6.84 -3.64 3.10
N SER A 86 -6.51 -3.38 4.37
CA SER A 86 -5.58 -4.20 5.14
C SER A 86 -6.38 -5.00 6.15
N PHE A 87 -5.85 -6.16 6.53
CA PHE A 87 -6.49 -7.07 7.47
C PHE A 87 -5.56 -7.30 8.67
N ALA A 88 -6.15 -7.28 9.86
CA ALA A 88 -5.45 -7.62 11.09
C ALA A 88 -4.97 -9.08 11.04
N ILE A 89 -3.74 -9.32 11.49
CA ILE A 89 -3.25 -10.67 11.71
C ILE A 89 -3.86 -11.18 13.03
N PRO A 90 -4.64 -12.28 13.02
CA PRO A 90 -5.20 -12.81 14.25
C PRO A 90 -4.08 -13.33 15.16
N LEU A 91 -3.96 -12.72 16.34
CA LEU A 91 -3.10 -13.19 17.43
C LEU A 91 -3.77 -14.37 18.11
N ASN A 92 -3.83 -15.53 17.45
CA ASN A 92 -4.42 -16.70 18.10
C ASN A 92 -3.46 -17.23 19.16
N ALA A 93 -3.89 -17.03 20.41
CA ALA A 93 -3.38 -17.65 21.63
C ALA A 93 -3.54 -19.18 21.57
N ASN A 94 -2.55 -19.86 20.98
CA ASN A 94 -2.00 -21.12 21.49
C ASN A 94 -0.74 -21.45 20.70
N GLU A 95 0.36 -21.62 21.44
CA GLU A 95 1.73 -21.83 21.00
C GLU A 95 1.87 -22.74 19.75
N ALA A 96 2.32 -22.16 18.65
CA ALA A 96 3.71 -22.45 18.35
C ALA A 96 4.49 -21.30 18.97
N ALA A 97 5.30 -21.58 19.99
CA ALA A 97 6.46 -20.75 20.22
C ALA A 97 7.22 -20.74 18.89
N ILE A 98 6.93 -19.74 18.05
CA ILE A 98 7.85 -19.33 17.02
C ILE A 98 9.01 -18.87 17.86
N ASP A 99 10.02 -19.72 17.94
CA ASP A 99 11.33 -19.35 18.41
C ASP A 99 11.70 -18.06 17.67
N GLN A 100 11.48 -16.92 18.33
CA GLN A 100 11.73 -15.59 17.78
C GLN A 100 13.23 -15.43 17.48
N HIS A 101 14.07 -16.34 17.99
CA HIS A 101 15.50 -16.40 17.69
C HIS A 101 15.86 -17.21 16.43
N ALA A 102 14.92 -17.90 15.78
CA ALA A 102 15.23 -18.66 14.55
C ALA A 102 14.91 -17.92 13.24
N ALA A 103 14.00 -16.93 13.25
CA ALA A 103 13.65 -16.16 12.04
C ALA A 103 14.43 -14.84 11.90
N GLU A 104 14.92 -14.27 13.00
CA GLU A 104 15.77 -13.07 12.98
C GLU A 104 17.13 -13.25 12.25
N PRO A 105 17.88 -14.37 12.40
CA PRO A 105 19.16 -14.47 11.71
C PRO A 105 19.03 -14.67 10.18
N ALA A 106 17.95 -15.29 9.70
CA ALA A 106 17.80 -15.57 8.26
C ALA A 106 17.46 -14.32 7.43
N ALA A 107 16.73 -13.36 8.02
CA ALA A 107 16.44 -12.08 7.37
C ALA A 107 17.65 -11.14 7.39
N GLU A 108 18.38 -11.09 8.51
CA GLU A 108 19.61 -10.29 8.64
C GLU A 108 20.75 -10.82 7.76
N ASP A 109 20.94 -12.14 7.68
CA ASP A 109 21.96 -12.75 6.82
C ASP A 109 21.69 -12.49 5.33
N ASN A 110 20.42 -12.50 4.91
CA ASN A 110 20.03 -12.21 3.53
C ASN A 110 20.24 -10.73 3.18
N LEU A 111 19.87 -9.81 4.08
CA LEU A 111 20.13 -8.37 3.92
C LEU A 111 21.64 -8.07 3.86
N ASN A 112 22.44 -8.69 4.73
CA ASN A 112 23.87 -8.45 4.77
C ASN A 112 24.59 -9.06 3.55
N SER A 113 24.15 -10.23 3.09
CA SER A 113 24.62 -10.85 1.84
C SER A 113 24.26 -9.99 0.60
N GLY A 114 23.05 -9.43 0.56
CA GLY A 114 22.62 -8.48 -0.45
C GLY A 114 23.49 -7.22 -0.47
N LEU A 115 23.80 -6.65 0.70
CA LEU A 115 24.65 -5.47 0.83
C LEU A 115 26.11 -5.74 0.41
N LEU A 116 26.66 -6.90 0.78
CA LEU A 116 28.00 -7.34 0.36
C LEU A 116 28.08 -7.53 -1.15
N THR A 117 27.05 -8.13 -1.74
CA THR A 117 26.95 -8.33 -3.19
C THR A 117 26.87 -6.99 -3.92
N ALA A 118 26.05 -6.05 -3.43
CA ALA A 118 25.94 -4.70 -3.99
C ALA A 118 27.28 -3.93 -3.89
N LYS A 119 27.97 -4.00 -2.75
CA LYS A 119 29.30 -3.38 -2.57
C LYS A 119 30.35 -3.97 -3.51
N LYS A 120 30.34 -5.29 -3.72
CA LYS A 120 31.28 -5.96 -4.66
C LYS A 120 31.00 -5.57 -6.10
N ALA A 121 29.73 -5.48 -6.50
CA ALA A 121 29.33 -5.04 -7.83
C ALA A 121 29.76 -3.59 -8.09
N MET A 122 29.52 -2.69 -7.11
CA MET A 122 29.96 -1.29 -7.21
C MET A 122 31.48 -1.17 -7.29
N ARG A 123 32.24 -1.91 -6.48
CA ARG A 123 33.72 -1.87 -6.54
C ARG A 123 34.22 -2.37 -7.89
N THR A 124 33.65 -3.45 -8.43
CA THR A 124 33.99 -3.97 -9.76
C THR A 124 33.69 -2.94 -10.86
N TYR A 125 32.56 -2.24 -10.77
CA TYR A 125 32.20 -1.20 -11.71
C TYR A 125 33.17 -0.02 -11.66
N VAL A 126 33.54 0.46 -10.46
CA VAL A 126 34.52 1.54 -10.28
C VAL A 126 35.90 1.15 -10.80
N THR A 127 36.37 -0.06 -10.52
CA THR A 127 37.66 -0.55 -11.02
C THR A 127 37.67 -0.65 -12.56
N LYS A 128 36.59 -1.16 -13.17
CA LYS A 128 36.46 -1.17 -14.63
C LYS A 128 36.48 0.23 -15.24
N ILE A 129 35.85 1.21 -14.60
CA ILE A 129 35.90 2.61 -15.06
C ILE A 129 37.32 3.18 -14.97
N GLN A 130 38.04 2.92 -13.88
CA GLN A 130 39.41 3.40 -13.68
C GLN A 130 40.41 2.76 -14.66
N GLU A 131 40.22 1.48 -15.00
CA GLU A 131 41.02 0.78 -16.01
C GLU A 131 40.76 1.30 -17.43
N THR A 132 39.50 1.64 -17.77
CA THR A 132 39.16 2.24 -19.08
C THR A 132 39.59 3.71 -19.22
N ALA A 133 39.86 4.40 -18.11
CA ALA A 133 40.31 5.79 -18.11
C ALA A 133 41.84 5.95 -18.11
N SER A 134 42.60 4.86 -17.97
CA SER A 134 44.07 4.85 -17.98
C SER A 134 44.68 4.17 -19.23
N ALA A 135 43.85 3.92 -20.25
CA ALA A 135 44.27 3.32 -21.53
C ALA A 135 44.36 4.39 -22.64
#